data_AF-A0A0D5YPG0-F1
#
_entry.id   AF-A0A0D5YPG0-F1
#
_cell.length_a   1.000
_cell.length_b   1.000
_cell.length_c   1.000
_cell.angle_alpha   90.00
_cell.angle_beta   90.00
_cell.angle_gamma   90.00
#
_symmetry.space_group_name_H-M   'P 1'
#
loop_
_entity.id
_entity.type
_entity.pdbx_description
1 polymer ?
#
loop_
_entity_poly.entity_id
_entity_poly.type
_entity_poly.pdbx_seq_one_letter_code
_entity_poly.pdbx_strand_id
1 'polypeptide(L)'
;MPVSANMKKLLLIISLFYYLTSFSQENRVPSIVVLSPQETITDKGLDSIAQMYKREQKLTEEHKQRVRESNGENFELKSEKEILFMEKMDLGSQITFGLNFYFSYKLFEYHENHMVYPAHEANNSTKSELKKIAEKHDMNWVVNIPKVEFSKNDNGISGEIRYQLYNLKFDEIVLDVDKPGKVTHLRRMKVTSVNELLRFDLSVG
;
A
#
# COMPACT_ATOMS: atom_id res chain seq x y z
N MET A 1 -28.68 -27.00 -33.43
CA MET A 1 -29.65 -27.71 -32.57
C MET A 1 -30.27 -26.70 -31.61
N PRO A 2 -31.60 -26.66 -31.42
CA PRO A 2 -32.23 -25.72 -30.50
C PRO A 2 -31.87 -26.06 -29.05
N VAL A 3 -31.38 -25.06 -28.31
CA VAL A 3 -31.06 -25.18 -26.88
C VAL A 3 -32.36 -25.34 -26.10
N SER A 4 -32.49 -26.43 -25.32
CA SER A 4 -33.71 -26.69 -24.51
C SER A 4 -33.94 -25.57 -23.49
N ALA A 5 -35.19 -25.34 -23.09
CA ALA A 5 -35.53 -24.29 -22.12
C ALA A 5 -34.77 -24.43 -20.78
N ASN A 6 -34.49 -25.67 -20.35
CA ASN A 6 -33.70 -25.95 -19.15
C ASN A 6 -32.22 -25.60 -19.33
N MET A 7 -31.67 -25.81 -20.53
CA MET A 7 -30.29 -25.48 -20.86
C MET A 7 -30.10 -23.94 -20.98
N LYS A 8 -31.13 -23.20 -21.42
CA LYS A 8 -31.15 -21.73 -21.38
C LYS A 8 -31.16 -21.18 -19.95
N LYS A 9 -31.93 -21.78 -19.04
CA LYS A 9 -31.94 -21.40 -17.61
C LYS A 9 -30.59 -21.67 -16.94
N LEU A 10 -29.97 -22.81 -17.23
CA LEU A 10 -28.64 -23.14 -16.70
C LEU A 10 -27.57 -22.16 -17.19
N LEU A 11 -27.57 -21.83 -18.48
CA LEU A 11 -26.68 -20.81 -19.05
C LEU A 11 -26.87 -19.43 -18.40
N LEU A 12 -28.12 -19.02 -18.14
CA LEU A 12 -28.42 -17.78 -17.42
C LEU A 12 -27.86 -17.77 -16.01
N ILE A 13 -28.02 -18.87 -15.26
CA ILE A 13 -27.49 -19.00 -13.90
C ILE A 13 -25.96 -18.95 -13.92
N ILE A 14 -25.31 -19.69 -14.83
CA ILE A 14 -23.84 -19.65 -14.99
C ILE A 14 -23.37 -18.25 -15.34
N SER A 15 -24.05 -17.56 -16.27
CA SER A 15 -23.70 -16.18 -16.63
C SER A 15 -23.87 -15.23 -15.45
N LEU A 16 -24.93 -15.37 -14.66
CA LEU A 16 -25.18 -14.54 -13.48
C LEU A 16 -24.11 -14.78 -12.41
N PHE A 17 -23.71 -16.04 -12.17
CA PHE A 17 -22.61 -16.35 -11.27
C PHE A 17 -21.29 -15.74 -11.75
N TYR A 18 -21.00 -15.82 -13.05
CA TYR A 18 -19.81 -15.20 -13.64
C TYR A 18 -19.82 -13.68 -13.45
N TYR A 19 -20.95 -13.02 -13.73
CA TYR A 19 -21.13 -11.59 -13.50
C TYR A 19 -20.97 -11.20 -12.03
N LEU A 20 -21.54 -11.97 -11.09
CA LEU A 20 -21.43 -11.69 -9.66
C LEU A 20 -19.99 -11.84 -9.15
N THR A 21 -19.26 -12.86 -9.61
CA THR A 21 -17.86 -13.05 -9.24
C THR A 21 -16.95 -11.98 -9.84
N SER A 22 -17.18 -11.56 -11.08
CA SER A 22 -16.45 -10.45 -11.71
C SER A 22 -16.76 -9.11 -11.05
N PHE A 23 -18.03 -8.85 -10.71
CA PHE A 23 -18.45 -7.59 -10.07
C PHE A 23 -17.84 -7.39 -8.68
N SER A 24 -17.65 -8.48 -7.91
CA SER A 24 -16.95 -8.45 -6.62
C SER A 24 -15.45 -8.17 -6.79
N GLN A 25 -14.84 -8.64 -7.87
CA GLN A 25 -13.44 -8.31 -8.18
C GLN A 25 -13.27 -6.87 -8.69
N GLU A 26 -14.24 -6.35 -9.45
CA GLU A 26 -14.20 -5.01 -10.06
C GLU A 26 -14.53 -3.87 -9.08
N ASN A 27 -15.33 -4.10 -8.03
CA ASN A 27 -15.78 -3.04 -7.11
C ASN A 27 -15.14 -3.14 -5.72
N ARG A 28 -13.80 -3.10 -5.65
CA ARG A 28 -13.08 -3.03 -4.37
C ARG A 28 -13.05 -1.60 -3.85
N VAL A 29 -13.75 -1.34 -2.75
CA VAL A 29 -13.86 0.00 -2.18
C VAL A 29 -13.56 -0.03 -0.68
N PRO A 30 -12.56 0.75 -0.21
CA PRO A 30 -11.62 1.56 -0.99
C PRO A 30 -10.50 0.71 -1.63
N SER A 31 -9.98 1.20 -2.75
CA SER A 31 -8.79 0.66 -3.43
C SER A 31 -7.64 1.67 -3.34
N ILE A 32 -6.51 1.23 -2.79
CA ILE A 32 -5.37 2.08 -2.42
C ILE A 32 -4.07 1.47 -2.94
N VAL A 33 -3.26 2.27 -3.62
CA VAL A 33 -1.84 1.95 -3.83
C VAL A 33 -0.97 2.82 -2.92
N VAL A 34 -0.03 2.19 -2.21
CA VAL A 34 0.95 2.87 -1.35
C VAL A 34 2.30 2.89 -2.06
N LEU A 35 2.82 4.09 -2.28
CA LEU A 35 4.04 4.28 -3.06
C LEU A 35 5.31 4.21 -2.20
N SER A 36 6.42 3.82 -2.82
CA SER A 36 7.76 3.97 -2.22
C SER A 36 8.09 5.44 -2.00
N PRO A 37 8.89 5.77 -0.96
CA PRO A 37 9.34 7.13 -0.76
C PRO A 37 10.12 7.66 -1.96
N GLN A 38 9.90 8.92 -2.33
CA GLN A 38 10.70 9.56 -3.38
C GLN A 38 12.12 9.84 -2.88
N GLU A 39 12.22 10.26 -1.62
CA GLU A 39 13.49 10.49 -0.94
C GLU A 39 13.47 9.80 0.43
N THR A 40 14.55 9.06 0.73
CA THR A 40 14.82 8.52 2.06
C THR A 40 16.14 9.10 2.56
N ILE A 41 16.09 9.93 3.59
CA ILE A 41 17.25 10.53 4.25
C ILE A 41 17.54 9.77 5.53
N THR A 42 18.81 9.47 5.77
CA THR A 42 19.29 8.82 6.99
C THR A 42 20.48 9.58 7.55
N ASP A 43 20.50 9.82 8.86
CA ASP A 43 21.72 10.24 9.56
C ASP A 43 22.84 9.20 9.36
N LYS A 44 24.09 9.67 9.20
CA LYS A 44 25.27 8.78 9.04
C LYS A 44 25.39 7.73 10.14
N GLY A 45 24.92 8.03 11.34
CA GLY A 45 24.90 7.09 12.47
C GLY A 45 23.95 5.90 12.29
N LEU A 46 23.17 5.86 11.20
CA LEU A 46 22.17 4.84 10.89
C LEU A 46 22.52 4.02 9.62
N ASP A 47 23.70 4.23 9.03
CA ASP A 47 24.09 3.56 7.78
C ASP A 47 24.03 2.03 7.89
N SER A 48 24.50 1.47 9.01
CA SER A 48 24.45 0.01 9.25
C SER A 48 23.02 -0.52 9.28
N ILE A 49 22.11 0.22 9.91
CA ILE A 49 20.69 -0.13 9.98
C ILE A 49 20.07 -0.04 8.59
N ALA A 50 20.36 1.03 7.84
CA ALA A 50 19.87 1.17 6.47
C ALA A 50 20.31 0.01 5.57
N GLN A 51 21.56 -0.47 5.72
CA GLN A 51 22.05 -1.64 4.98
C GLN A 51 21.36 -2.94 5.38
N MET A 52 20.97 -3.14 6.66
CA MET A 52 20.24 -4.33 7.10
C MET A 52 18.88 -4.49 6.40
N TYR A 53 18.24 -3.39 6.04
CA TYR A 53 16.97 -3.40 5.34
C TYR A 53 17.11 -3.51 3.82
N LYS A 54 18.32 -3.34 3.28
CA LYS A 54 18.57 -3.48 1.86
C LYS A 54 18.50 -4.95 1.47
N ARG A 55 17.49 -5.29 0.69
CA ARG A 55 17.23 -6.63 0.17
C ARG A 55 16.92 -6.53 -1.31
N GLU A 56 17.57 -7.35 -2.11
CA GLU A 56 17.22 -7.57 -3.51
C GLU A 56 17.42 -9.06 -3.81
N GLN A 57 16.40 -9.85 -3.51
CA GLN A 57 16.44 -11.30 -3.68
C GLN A 57 15.04 -11.85 -3.92
N LYS A 58 14.94 -12.89 -4.75
CA LYS A 58 13.69 -13.60 -4.95
C LYS A 58 13.23 -14.27 -3.67
N LEU A 59 11.92 -14.28 -3.44
CA LEU A 59 11.33 -15.04 -2.35
C LEU A 59 11.30 -16.53 -2.69
N THR A 60 11.47 -17.39 -1.68
CA THR A 60 11.22 -18.82 -1.83
C THR A 60 9.73 -19.07 -2.07
N GLU A 61 9.38 -20.19 -2.72
CA GLU A 61 7.97 -20.52 -2.94
C GLU A 61 7.21 -20.71 -1.62
N GLU A 62 7.87 -21.23 -0.58
CA GLU A 62 7.29 -21.30 0.76
C GLU A 62 6.93 -19.90 1.31
N HIS A 63 7.81 -18.91 1.12
CA HIS A 63 7.54 -17.54 1.54
C HIS A 63 6.38 -16.93 0.75
N LYS A 64 6.35 -17.13 -0.57
CA LYS A 64 5.25 -16.64 -1.43
C LYS A 64 3.92 -17.27 -1.04
N GLN A 65 3.93 -18.57 -0.72
CA GLN A 65 2.74 -19.27 -0.29
C GLN A 65 2.17 -18.71 1.02
N ARG A 66 3.02 -18.40 2.00
CA ARG A 66 2.58 -17.75 3.25
C ARG A 66 1.94 -16.38 3.02
N VAL A 67 2.44 -15.60 2.05
CA VAL A 67 1.81 -14.31 1.69
C VAL A 67 0.41 -14.52 1.11
N ARG A 68 0.26 -15.48 0.19
CA ARG A 68 -1.04 -15.83 -0.40
C ARG A 68 -2.04 -16.30 0.65
N GLU A 69 -1.62 -17.18 1.55
CA GLU A 69 -2.44 -17.69 2.65
C GLU A 69 -2.86 -16.58 3.61
N SER A 70 -1.95 -15.66 3.94
CA SER A 70 -2.24 -14.54 4.84
C SER A 70 -3.26 -13.57 4.25
N ASN A 71 -3.26 -13.36 2.93
CA ASN A 71 -4.21 -12.47 2.26
C ASN A 71 -5.55 -13.17 1.95
N GLY A 72 -5.54 -14.50 1.81
CA GLY A 72 -6.69 -15.30 1.44
C GLY A 72 -6.89 -15.43 -0.07
N GLU A 73 -7.62 -16.47 -0.47
CA GLU A 73 -7.75 -16.89 -1.88
C GLU A 73 -8.34 -15.81 -2.80
N ASN A 74 -9.19 -14.93 -2.26
CA ASN A 74 -9.82 -13.84 -3.04
C ASN A 74 -8.89 -12.63 -3.28
N PHE A 75 -7.64 -12.68 -2.82
CA PHE A 75 -6.69 -11.56 -2.85
C PHE A 75 -5.39 -11.93 -3.59
N GLU A 76 -5.51 -12.67 -4.69
CA GLU A 76 -4.38 -13.09 -5.52
C GLU A 76 -3.55 -11.89 -6.02
N LEU A 77 -4.19 -10.90 -6.65
CA LEU A 77 -3.50 -9.69 -7.13
C LEU A 77 -2.75 -8.96 -6.00
N LYS A 78 -3.35 -8.84 -4.81
CA LYS A 78 -2.69 -8.23 -3.65
C LYS A 78 -1.43 -9.01 -3.29
N SER A 79 -1.55 -10.34 -3.22
CA SER A 79 -0.46 -11.23 -2.87
C SER A 79 0.69 -11.13 -3.88
N GLU A 80 0.40 -11.08 -5.17
CA GLU A 80 1.40 -10.89 -6.21
C GLU A 80 2.14 -9.56 -6.07
N LYS A 81 1.41 -8.46 -5.82
CA LYS A 81 1.99 -7.13 -5.62
C LYS A 81 2.87 -7.07 -4.37
N GLU A 82 2.42 -7.65 -3.26
CA GLU A 82 3.21 -7.75 -2.03
C GLU A 82 4.46 -8.61 -2.20
N ILE A 83 4.35 -9.77 -2.87
CA ILE A 83 5.50 -10.63 -3.18
C ILE A 83 6.53 -9.86 -4.00
N LEU A 84 6.11 -9.22 -5.10
CA LEU A 84 7.00 -8.43 -5.96
C LEU A 84 7.67 -7.30 -5.16
N PHE A 85 6.93 -6.65 -4.27
CA PHE A 85 7.45 -5.59 -3.43
C PHE A 85 8.47 -6.09 -2.40
N MET A 86 8.24 -7.26 -1.80
CA MET A 86 9.10 -7.87 -0.79
C MET A 86 10.43 -8.40 -1.35
N GLU A 87 10.50 -8.65 -2.66
CA GLU A 87 11.74 -9.09 -3.33
C GLU A 87 12.79 -7.98 -3.41
N LYS A 88 12.36 -6.72 -3.38
CA LYS A 88 13.24 -5.55 -3.40
C LYS A 88 12.85 -4.54 -2.33
N MET A 89 13.54 -4.52 -1.20
CA MET A 89 13.24 -3.58 -0.13
C MET A 89 14.48 -2.81 0.28
N ASP A 90 14.25 -1.59 0.75
CA ASP A 90 15.21 -0.80 1.51
C ASP A 90 14.53 -0.25 2.76
N LEU A 91 15.25 0.58 3.51
CA LEU A 91 14.74 1.19 4.73
C LEU A 91 13.46 2.02 4.47
N GLY A 92 13.43 2.79 3.39
CA GLY A 92 12.24 3.56 3.01
C GLY A 92 11.04 2.69 2.65
N SER A 93 11.29 1.57 1.96
CA SER A 93 10.27 0.59 1.57
C SER A 93 9.59 -0.06 2.76
N GLN A 94 10.24 -0.11 3.93
CA GLN A 94 9.61 -0.57 5.16
C GLN A 94 8.45 0.34 5.58
N ILE A 95 8.54 1.64 5.32
CA ILE A 95 7.45 2.57 5.57
C ILE A 95 6.26 2.23 4.69
N THR A 96 6.50 2.08 3.39
CA THR A 96 5.46 1.72 2.41
C THR A 96 4.77 0.41 2.79
N PHE A 97 5.56 -0.60 3.17
CA PHE A 97 5.04 -1.90 3.58
C PHE A 97 4.27 -1.83 4.90
N GLY A 98 4.75 -1.06 5.87
CA GLY A 98 4.06 -0.82 7.14
C GLY A 98 2.72 -0.08 6.94
N LEU A 99 2.70 0.94 6.09
CA LEU A 99 1.47 1.66 5.73
C LEU A 99 0.47 0.75 4.99
N ASN A 100 0.95 -0.11 4.10
CA ASN A 100 0.11 -1.13 3.46
C ASN A 100 -0.60 -2.02 4.49
N PHE A 101 0.12 -2.54 5.48
CA PHE A 101 -0.48 -3.32 6.56
C PHE A 101 -1.45 -2.49 7.40
N TYR A 102 -1.06 -1.28 7.78
CA TYR A 102 -1.91 -0.41 8.59
C TYR A 102 -3.24 -0.10 7.90
N PHE A 103 -3.22 0.31 6.63
CA PHE A 103 -4.44 0.59 5.88
C PHE A 103 -5.24 -0.68 5.65
N SER A 104 -4.62 -1.81 5.31
CA SER A 104 -5.32 -3.10 5.19
C SER A 104 -6.06 -3.44 6.49
N TYR A 105 -5.37 -3.37 7.63
CA TYR A 105 -5.95 -3.65 8.94
C TYR A 105 -7.09 -2.70 9.28
N LYS A 106 -6.89 -1.39 9.10
CA LYS A 106 -7.90 -0.38 9.42
C LYS A 106 -9.11 -0.46 8.51
N LEU A 107 -8.94 -0.77 7.24
CA LEU A 107 -10.04 -0.88 6.30
C LEU A 107 -10.82 -2.18 6.46
N PHE A 108 -10.17 -3.25 6.91
CA PHE A 108 -10.83 -4.51 7.22
C PHE A 108 -11.98 -4.32 8.24
N GLU A 109 -11.84 -3.38 9.19
CA GLU A 109 -12.88 -3.05 10.18
C GLU A 109 -14.18 -2.48 9.54
N TYR A 110 -14.10 -1.89 8.34
CA TYR A 110 -15.21 -1.16 7.70
C TYR A 110 -15.62 -1.71 6.33
N HIS A 111 -14.72 -2.42 5.65
CA HIS A 111 -14.86 -2.84 4.26
C HIS A 111 -14.26 -4.24 4.05
N GLU A 112 -15.12 -5.26 3.90
CA GLU A 112 -14.69 -6.64 3.68
C GLU A 112 -13.91 -6.82 2.36
N ASN A 113 -14.19 -5.98 1.35
CA ASN A 113 -13.61 -6.07 0.01
C ASN A 113 -12.68 -4.89 -0.33
N HIS A 114 -11.94 -4.37 0.64
CA HIS A 114 -10.94 -3.33 0.40
C HIS A 114 -9.74 -3.89 -0.41
N MET A 115 -9.01 -3.02 -1.11
CA MET A 115 -7.74 -3.38 -1.76
C MET A 115 -6.66 -2.41 -1.33
N VAL A 116 -5.58 -2.92 -0.77
CA VAL A 116 -4.37 -2.13 -0.50
C VAL A 116 -3.18 -2.96 -0.92
N TYR A 117 -2.27 -2.36 -1.69
CA TYR A 117 -0.96 -2.97 -1.94
C TYR A 117 0.15 -1.93 -2.07
N PRO A 118 1.41 -2.32 -1.80
CA PRO A 118 2.57 -1.46 -1.97
C PRO A 118 3.08 -1.48 -3.43
N ALA A 119 3.73 -0.40 -3.86
CA ALA A 119 4.36 -0.30 -5.18
C ALA A 119 5.67 0.49 -5.14
N HIS A 120 6.69 0.03 -5.88
CA HIS A 120 8.02 0.68 -5.96
C HIS A 120 8.05 2.02 -6.71
N GLU A 121 6.92 2.46 -7.25
CA GLU A 121 6.86 3.70 -8.01
C GLU A 121 7.07 4.89 -7.07
N ALA A 122 8.06 5.72 -7.40
CA ALA A 122 8.21 7.07 -6.88
C ALA A 122 7.73 8.07 -7.95
N ASN A 123 7.28 9.25 -7.53
CA ASN A 123 6.86 10.33 -8.44
C ASN A 123 7.42 11.69 -8.00
N ASN A 124 6.92 12.79 -8.55
CA ASN A 124 7.35 14.15 -8.22
C ASN A 124 6.29 14.94 -7.42
N SER A 125 5.32 14.24 -6.82
CA SER A 125 4.26 14.80 -5.98
C SER A 125 3.27 15.71 -6.70
N THR A 126 3.22 15.67 -8.03
CA THR A 126 2.25 16.45 -8.80
C THR A 126 0.94 15.70 -9.01
N LYS A 127 -0.18 16.44 -9.00
CA LYS A 127 -1.51 15.87 -9.24
C LYS A 127 -1.60 15.05 -10.52
N SER A 128 -0.99 15.54 -11.62
CA SER A 128 -1.03 14.85 -12.91
C SER A 128 -0.30 13.50 -12.88
N GLU A 129 0.81 13.38 -12.15
CA GLU A 129 1.53 12.12 -12.01
C GLU A 129 0.77 11.14 -11.09
N LEU A 130 0.22 11.65 -9.98
CA LEU A 130 -0.60 10.83 -9.08
C LEU A 130 -1.86 10.29 -9.78
N LYS A 131 -2.47 11.07 -10.68
CA LYS A 131 -3.55 10.62 -11.53
C LYS A 131 -3.13 9.46 -12.44
N LYS A 132 -2.01 9.59 -13.16
CA LYS A 132 -1.50 8.53 -14.04
C LYS A 132 -1.22 7.24 -13.27
N ILE A 133 -0.69 7.34 -12.06
CA ILE A 133 -0.44 6.18 -11.19
C ILE A 133 -1.76 5.54 -10.77
N ALA A 134 -2.72 6.33 -10.30
CA ALA A 134 -4.05 5.84 -9.93
C ALA A 134 -4.72 5.07 -11.08
N GLU A 135 -4.68 5.64 -12.29
CA GLU A 135 -5.21 5.01 -13.51
C GLU A 135 -4.44 3.76 -13.93
N LYS A 136 -3.10 3.77 -13.84
CA LYS A 136 -2.23 2.62 -14.16
C LYS A 136 -2.52 1.41 -13.26
N HIS A 137 -2.76 1.66 -11.98
CA HIS A 137 -2.98 0.63 -10.97
C HIS A 137 -4.45 0.27 -10.78
N ASP A 138 -5.37 0.98 -11.45
CA ASP A 138 -6.82 0.90 -11.26
C ASP A 138 -7.23 1.09 -9.78
N MET A 139 -6.68 2.14 -9.16
CA MET A 139 -6.86 2.45 -7.75
C MET A 139 -7.50 3.82 -7.55
N ASN A 140 -8.46 3.90 -6.64
CA ASN A 140 -9.17 5.14 -6.34
C ASN A 140 -8.32 6.10 -5.49
N TRP A 141 -7.38 5.57 -4.70
CA TRP A 141 -6.54 6.33 -3.80
C TRP A 141 -5.05 6.03 -4.04
N VAL A 142 -4.24 7.08 -3.94
CA VAL A 142 -2.78 6.97 -3.97
C VAL A 142 -2.22 7.60 -2.71
N VAL A 143 -1.51 6.79 -1.93
CA VAL A 143 -0.69 7.28 -0.81
C VAL A 143 0.71 7.52 -1.35
N ASN A 144 1.03 8.78 -1.58
CA ASN A 144 2.34 9.21 -2.04
C ASN A 144 3.20 9.60 -0.84
N ILE A 145 4.49 9.27 -0.86
CA ILE A 145 5.43 9.55 0.22
C ILE A 145 6.57 10.41 -0.37
N PRO A 146 6.44 11.75 -0.38
CA PRO A 146 7.51 12.60 -0.91
C PRO A 146 8.84 12.39 -0.19
N LYS A 147 8.80 12.20 1.14
CA LYS A 147 10.02 12.17 1.94
C LYS A 147 9.88 11.35 3.21
N VAL A 148 10.92 10.59 3.51
CA VAL A 148 11.15 9.97 4.81
C VAL A 148 12.50 10.43 5.32
N GLU A 149 12.57 10.89 6.57
CA GLU A 149 13.82 11.27 7.23
C GLU A 149 13.99 10.45 8.51
N PHE A 150 15.13 9.78 8.65
CA PHE A 150 15.51 9.08 9.88
C PHE A 150 16.68 9.81 10.54
N SER A 151 16.50 10.13 11.82
CA SER A 151 17.50 10.81 12.62
C SER A 151 17.80 10.07 13.92
N LYS A 152 19.00 10.23 14.44
CA LYS A 152 19.42 9.71 15.74
C LYS A 152 19.59 10.87 16.71
N ASN A 153 18.86 10.84 17.82
CA ASN A 153 18.99 11.79 18.91
C ASN A 153 19.25 11.06 20.24
N ASP A 154 19.40 11.83 21.33
CA ASP A 154 19.69 11.30 22.67
C ASP A 154 18.60 10.34 23.18
N ASN A 155 17.38 10.41 22.63
CA ASN A 155 16.24 9.54 22.97
C ASN A 155 16.12 8.32 22.03
N GLY A 156 17.08 8.10 21.14
CA GLY A 156 17.13 6.98 20.20
C GLY A 156 16.94 7.38 18.74
N ILE A 157 16.47 6.44 17.94
CA ILE A 157 16.17 6.66 16.52
C ILE A 157 14.76 7.24 16.41
N SER A 158 14.60 8.29 15.63
CA SER A 158 13.31 8.86 15.24
C SER A 158 13.18 8.90 13.72
N GLY A 159 11.94 8.88 13.23
CA GLY A 159 11.64 9.08 11.82
C GLY A 159 10.54 10.11 11.63
N GLU A 160 10.61 10.87 10.55
CA GLU A 160 9.57 11.77 10.08
C GLU A 160 9.17 11.36 8.67
N ILE A 161 7.87 11.32 8.41
CA ILE A 161 7.31 10.89 7.13
C ILE A 161 6.41 12.00 6.63
N ARG A 162 6.70 12.48 5.42
CA ARG A 162 5.82 13.35 4.66
C ARG A 162 5.04 12.49 3.68
N TYR A 163 3.75 12.73 3.58
CA TYR A 163 2.90 11.99 2.67
C TYR A 163 1.78 12.85 2.12
N GLN A 164 1.23 12.42 1.01
CA GLN A 164 0.10 13.01 0.32
C GLN A 164 -0.93 11.93 0.05
N LEU A 165 -2.20 12.30 0.13
CA LEU A 165 -3.31 11.45 -0.25
C LEU A 165 -4.00 12.04 -1.46
N TYR A 166 -3.93 11.35 -2.58
CA TYR A 166 -4.64 11.69 -3.80
C TYR A 166 -5.84 10.78 -4.00
N ASN A 167 -6.94 11.34 -4.48
CA ASN A 167 -8.13 10.60 -4.85
C ASN A 167 -8.46 10.81 -6.34
N LEU A 168 -8.59 9.71 -7.09
CA LEU A 168 -8.87 9.74 -8.52
C LEU A 168 -10.29 10.23 -8.83
N LYS A 169 -11.28 9.82 -8.03
CA LYS A 169 -12.70 10.18 -8.23
C LYS A 169 -12.92 11.69 -8.10
N PHE A 170 -12.21 12.35 -7.19
CA PHE A 170 -12.28 13.81 -7.01
C PHE A 170 -11.24 14.56 -7.85
N ASP A 171 -10.27 13.85 -8.46
CA ASP A 171 -9.08 14.44 -9.08
C ASP A 171 -8.45 15.52 -8.20
N GLU A 172 -8.21 15.18 -6.92
CA GLU A 172 -7.69 16.10 -5.91
C GLU A 172 -6.67 15.43 -4.98
N ILE A 173 -5.64 16.17 -4.61
CA ILE A 173 -4.81 15.86 -3.44
C ILE A 173 -5.58 16.34 -2.20
N VAL A 174 -6.30 15.41 -1.56
CA VAL A 174 -7.17 15.72 -0.43
C VAL A 174 -6.38 16.04 0.84
N LEU A 175 -5.17 15.49 0.96
CA LEU A 175 -4.26 15.73 2.07
C LEU A 175 -2.84 15.94 1.54
N ASP A 176 -2.20 17.01 2.00
CA ASP A 176 -0.84 17.38 1.66
C ASP A 176 -0.19 18.01 2.88
N VAL A 177 0.67 17.26 3.56
CA VAL A 177 1.22 17.66 4.87
C VAL A 177 2.18 18.86 4.77
N ASP A 178 2.66 19.19 3.56
CA ASP A 178 3.54 20.34 3.31
C ASP A 178 2.79 21.66 3.03
N LYS A 179 1.46 21.64 2.90
CA LYS A 179 0.68 22.87 2.63
C LYS A 179 0.21 23.55 3.92
N PRO A 180 0.56 24.83 4.15
CA PRO A 180 0.02 25.59 5.27
C PRO A 180 -1.50 25.80 5.09
N GLY A 181 -2.29 25.45 6.12
CA GLY A 181 -3.71 25.83 6.23
C GLY A 181 -4.76 24.74 6.03
N LYS A 182 -4.40 23.49 5.72
CA LYS A 182 -5.33 22.34 5.81
C LYS A 182 -4.99 21.48 7.04
N VAL A 183 -6.01 21.22 7.83
CA VAL A 183 -5.98 20.55 9.13
C VAL A 183 -5.27 19.18 9.05
N THR A 184 -4.01 19.11 9.49
CA THR A 184 -3.15 17.92 9.52
C THR A 184 -3.29 17.19 10.86
N HIS A 185 -4.27 16.28 10.96
CA HIS A 185 -4.45 15.41 12.15
C HIS A 185 -3.62 14.12 12.13
N LEU A 186 -2.68 13.96 11.21
CA LEU A 186 -1.73 12.85 11.22
C LEU A 186 -0.33 13.43 11.33
N ARG A 187 0.01 13.73 12.58
CA ARG A 187 1.27 14.31 13.02
C ARG A 187 2.27 13.18 13.22
N ARG A 188 3.24 13.04 12.30
CA ARG A 188 4.49 12.26 12.44
C ARG A 188 4.33 10.81 12.93
N MET A 189 4.62 9.83 12.09
CA MET A 189 4.82 8.45 12.55
C MET A 189 6.09 8.39 13.39
N LYS A 190 5.97 8.06 14.68
CA LYS A 190 7.16 7.92 15.53
C LYS A 190 7.78 6.56 15.22
N VAL A 191 8.93 6.58 14.57
CA VAL A 191 9.76 5.39 14.45
C VAL A 191 10.53 5.23 15.74
N THR A 192 10.44 4.07 16.38
CA THR A 192 11.22 3.70 17.57
C THR A 192 12.06 2.47 17.25
N SER A 193 13.16 2.24 17.96
CA SER A 193 13.96 1.02 17.81
C SER A 193 13.81 0.12 19.02
N VAL A 194 13.47 -1.16 18.81
CA VAL A 194 13.47 -2.19 19.86
C VAL A 194 14.33 -3.35 19.37
N ASN A 195 15.39 -3.70 20.12
CA ASN A 195 16.37 -4.73 19.75
C ASN A 195 16.95 -4.51 18.34
N GLU A 196 17.35 -3.27 18.03
CA GLU A 196 17.93 -2.87 16.72
C GLU A 196 16.97 -2.94 15.52
N LEU A 197 15.71 -3.36 15.73
CA LEU A 197 14.67 -3.34 14.70
C LEU A 197 13.81 -2.08 14.85
N LEU A 198 13.54 -1.42 13.73
CA LEU A 198 12.64 -0.28 13.69
C LEU A 198 11.19 -0.76 13.84
N ARG A 199 10.50 -0.15 14.79
CA ARG A 199 9.05 -0.18 14.96
C ARG A 199 8.50 1.14 14.49
N PHE A 200 7.41 1.07 13.72
CA PHE A 200 6.77 2.24 13.17
C PHE A 200 5.44 2.43 13.89
N ASP A 201 5.41 3.32 14.88
CA ASP A 201 4.20 3.61 15.65
C ASP A 201 3.47 4.79 15.00
N LEU A 202 2.29 4.52 14.45
CA LEU A 202 1.37 5.56 14.02
C LEU A 202 0.67 6.13 15.25
N SER A 203 1.26 7.16 15.86
CA SER A 203 0.55 7.98 16.82
C SER A 203 -0.48 8.83 16.09
N VAL A 204 -1.75 8.50 16.26
CA VAL A 204 -2.84 9.41 15.94
C VAL A 204 -2.90 10.41 17.11
N GLY A 205 -2.54 11.66 16.84
CA GLY A 205 -2.58 12.74 17.84
C GLY A 205 -3.97 13.34 17.97
#